data_AF-A0AAJ0UHW3-F1
#
_entry.id   AF-A0AAJ0UHW3-F1
#
_cell.length_a   1.000
_cell.length_b   1.000
_cell.length_c   1.000
_cell.angle_alpha   90.00
_cell.angle_beta   90.00
_cell.angle_gamma   90.00
#
_symmetry.space_group_name_H-M   'P 1'
#
loop_
_entity.id
_entity.type
_entity.pdbx_description
1 polymer ?
#
loop_
_entity_poly.entity_id
_entity_poly.type
_entity_poly.pdbx_seq_one_letter_code
_entity_poly.pdbx_strand_id
1 'polypeptide(L)'
;MGSRFLANGGMKTVKVLPLLALLLMILGWVLTLLTGITLLSGPYEEGRTCQTECVQTMFFSGLGATVVALLIAGLALRLSDGRALTYISLVLLVPLGMIYAGLIVIGELA
;
A
#
# COMPACT_ATOMS: atom_id res chain seq x y z
N MET A 1 -26.21 2.28 38.67
CA MET A 1 -24.77 1.94 38.71
C MET A 1 -24.44 1.13 37.46
N GLY A 2 -23.43 1.54 36.67
CA GLY A 2 -22.82 0.68 35.66
C GLY A 2 -23.12 0.96 34.18
N SER A 3 -22.78 2.15 33.66
CA SER A 3 -22.67 2.35 32.19
C SER A 3 -21.61 3.37 31.76
N ARG A 4 -20.65 3.69 32.65
CA ARG A 4 -19.56 4.65 32.38
C ARG A 4 -18.18 4.02 32.18
N PHE A 5 -18.09 2.76 31.76
CA PHE A 5 -16.81 2.04 31.61
C PHE A 5 -16.44 1.66 30.16
N LEU A 6 -17.14 2.18 29.15
CA LEU A 6 -16.79 1.96 27.73
C LEU A 6 -16.37 3.24 26.98
N ALA A 7 -15.99 4.30 27.71
CA ALA A 7 -15.71 5.60 27.10
C ALA A 7 -14.22 5.95 26.95
N ASN A 8 -13.27 5.16 27.48
CA ASN A 8 -11.87 5.58 27.58
C ASN A 8 -10.82 4.73 26.84
N GLY A 9 -11.22 3.66 26.14
CA GLY A 9 -10.29 2.83 25.34
C GLY A 9 -10.34 3.05 23.83
N GLY A 10 -11.45 3.59 23.29
CA GLY A 10 -11.74 3.58 21.85
C GLY A 10 -11.26 4.80 21.06
N MET A 11 -10.75 5.85 21.71
CA MET A 11 -10.52 7.14 21.03
C MET A 11 -9.18 7.27 20.31
N LYS A 12 -8.22 6.38 20.58
CA LYS A 12 -6.89 6.43 19.95
C LYS A 12 -6.78 5.53 18.71
N THR A 13 -7.41 4.37 18.70
CA THR A 13 -7.30 3.37 17.63
C THR A 13 -7.91 3.83 16.30
N VAL A 14 -9.00 4.60 16.33
CA VAL A 14 -9.74 5.02 15.11
C VAL A 14 -8.96 6.05 14.27
N LYS A 15 -8.05 6.83 14.88
CA LYS A 15 -7.16 7.77 14.19
C LYS A 15 -5.88 7.13 13.67
N VAL A 16 -5.48 5.98 14.23
CA VAL A 16 -4.25 5.28 13.84
C VAL A 16 -4.46 4.52 12.53
N LEU A 17 -5.65 3.98 12.29
CA LEU A 17 -6.01 3.28 11.05
C LEU A 17 -5.73 4.08 9.76
N PRO A 18 -6.24 5.32 9.61
CA PRO A 18 -5.99 6.10 8.40
C PRO A 18 -4.50 6.48 8.25
N LEU A 19 -3.80 6.72 9.36
CA LEU A 19 -2.38 7.05 9.35
C LEU A 19 -1.51 5.85 8.93
N LEU A 20 -1.87 4.64 9.41
CA LEU A 20 -1.24 3.39 9.01
C LEU A 20 -1.49 3.09 7.52
N ALA A 21 -2.71 3.30 7.03
CA ALA A 21 -3.02 3.16 5.61
C ALA A 21 -2.19 4.13 4.75
N LEU A 22 -1.97 5.35 5.23
CA LEU A 22 -1.18 6.37 4.55
C LEU A 22 0.31 5.99 4.50
N LEU A 23 0.86 5.47 5.59
CA LEU A 23 2.24 4.96 5.63
C LEU A 23 2.43 3.78 4.68
N LEU A 24 1.51 2.81 4.68
CA LEU A 24 1.56 1.66 3.77
C LEU A 24 1.38 2.08 2.30
N MET A 25 0.54 3.09 2.03
CA MET A 25 0.40 3.67 0.70
C MET A 25 1.71 4.30 0.21
N ILE A 26 2.35 5.13 1.04
CA ILE A 26 3.65 5.74 0.70
C ILE A 26 4.68 4.64 0.43
N LEU A 27 4.74 3.61 1.29
CA LEU A 27 5.65 2.49 1.13
C LEU A 27 5.42 1.76 -0.20
N GLY A 28 4.16 1.47 -0.56
CA GLY A 28 3.80 0.82 -1.82
C GLY A 28 4.23 1.62 -3.06
N TRP A 29 4.01 2.94 -3.06
CA TRP A 29 4.48 3.82 -4.14
C TRP A 29 6.01 3.87 -4.25
N VAL A 30 6.72 3.98 -3.12
CA VAL A 30 8.19 4.00 -3.10
C VAL A 30 8.77 2.70 -3.63
N LEU A 31 8.24 1.55 -3.20
CA LEU A 31 8.63 0.23 -3.71
C LEU A 31 8.36 0.10 -5.21
N THR A 32 7.21 0.59 -5.68
CA THR A 32 6.85 0.57 -7.12
C THR A 32 7.82 1.41 -7.94
N LEU A 33 8.16 2.62 -7.48
CA LEU A 33 9.12 3.50 -8.14
C LEU A 33 10.52 2.88 -8.18
N LEU A 34 10.99 2.30 -7.07
CA LEU A 34 12.28 1.60 -7.01
C LEU A 34 12.31 0.41 -7.97
N THR A 35 11.23 -0.39 -8.00
CA THR A 35 11.09 -1.51 -8.94
C THR A 35 11.12 -1.00 -10.40
N GLY A 36 10.41 0.09 -10.70
CA GLY A 36 10.42 0.69 -12.04
C GLY A 36 11.80 1.21 -12.45
N ILE A 37 12.50 1.91 -11.56
CA ILE A 37 13.84 2.45 -11.81
C ILE A 37 14.84 1.30 -12.08
N THR A 38 14.79 0.25 -11.27
CA THR A 38 15.67 -0.93 -11.43
C THR A 38 15.38 -1.74 -12.68
N LEU A 39 14.14 -1.71 -13.19
CA LEU A 39 13.78 -2.32 -14.48
C LEU A 39 14.19 -1.44 -15.67
N LEU A 40 14.04 -0.11 -15.57
CA LEU A 40 14.42 0.85 -16.62
C LEU A 40 15.92 1.04 -16.75
N SER A 41 16.71 0.75 -15.71
CA SER A 41 18.17 0.94 -15.71
C SER A 41 18.93 -0.02 -16.64
N GLY A 42 18.25 -0.87 -17.41
CA GLY A 42 18.84 -1.72 -18.43
C GLY A 42 19.60 -2.94 -17.89
N PRO A 43 19.88 -3.95 -18.76
CA PRO A 43 20.44 -5.23 -18.35
C PRO A 43 21.96 -5.27 -18.05
N TYR A 44 22.74 -4.22 -18.34
CA TYR A 44 24.20 -4.34 -18.44
C TYR A 44 25.01 -3.18 -17.83
N GLU A 45 24.60 -2.63 -16.69
CA GLU A 45 25.51 -1.78 -15.90
C GLU A 45 26.19 -2.65 -14.83
N GLU A 46 27.53 -2.76 -14.88
CA GLU A 46 28.38 -3.57 -13.99
C GLU A 46 28.28 -3.20 -12.49
N GLY A 47 27.47 -2.20 -12.15
CA GLY A 47 27.19 -1.72 -10.79
C GLY A 47 25.76 -1.95 -10.28
N ARG A 48 25.06 -2.98 -10.78
CA ARG A 48 23.67 -3.23 -10.35
C ARG A 48 23.58 -3.50 -8.85
N THR A 49 22.90 -2.61 -8.12
CA THR A 49 22.68 -2.76 -6.66
C THR A 49 21.70 -3.88 -6.32
N CYS A 50 20.86 -4.32 -7.27
CA CYS A 50 19.89 -5.40 -7.07
C CYS A 50 19.70 -6.29 -8.33
N GLN A 51 19.89 -7.60 -8.15
CA GLN A 51 19.66 -8.66 -9.15
C GLN A 51 18.16 -9.02 -9.29
N THR A 52 17.84 -9.95 -10.18
CA THR A 52 16.47 -10.42 -10.49
C THR A 52 15.64 -10.78 -9.24
N GLU A 53 16.23 -11.52 -8.30
CA GLU A 53 15.54 -11.91 -7.05
C GLU A 53 15.19 -10.72 -6.15
N CYS A 54 16.06 -9.70 -6.12
CA CYS A 54 15.78 -8.49 -5.35
C CYS A 54 14.61 -7.71 -5.96
N VAL A 55 14.60 -7.53 -7.29
CA VAL A 55 13.51 -6.85 -8.00
C VAL A 55 12.19 -7.58 -7.79
N GLN A 56 12.20 -8.92 -7.84
CA GLN A 56 11.04 -9.76 -7.55
C GLN A 56 10.54 -9.55 -6.11
N THR A 57 11.45 -9.53 -5.14
CA THR A 57 11.11 -9.33 -3.72
C THR A 57 10.52 -7.93 -3.49
N MET A 58 11.08 -6.88 -4.10
CA MET A 58 10.54 -5.52 -4.03
C MET A 58 9.14 -5.43 -4.64
N PHE A 59 8.93 -6.08 -5.80
CA PHE A 59 7.63 -6.12 -6.46
C PHE A 59 6.56 -6.77 -5.58
N PHE A 60 6.80 -7.98 -5.07
CA PHE A 60 5.82 -8.68 -4.22
C PHE A 60 5.61 -8.00 -2.86
N SER A 61 6.65 -7.39 -2.30
CA SER A 61 6.53 -6.60 -1.06
C SER A 61 5.67 -5.36 -1.28
N GLY A 62 5.86 -4.66 -2.40
CA GLY A 62 5.03 -3.51 -2.77
C GLY A 62 3.59 -3.90 -3.05
N LEU A 63 3.37 -5.03 -3.72
CA LEU A 63 2.03 -5.60 -3.95
C LEU A 63 1.34 -5.92 -2.62
N GLY A 64 2.02 -6.64 -1.73
CA GLY A 64 1.50 -6.99 -0.41
C GLY A 64 1.15 -5.75 0.41
N ALA A 65 2.04 -4.75 0.44
CA ALA A 65 1.79 -3.48 1.13
C ALA A 65 0.56 -2.75 0.55
N THR A 66 0.39 -2.75 -0.78
CA THR A 66 -0.74 -2.11 -1.47
C THR A 66 -2.05 -2.81 -1.15
N VAL A 67 -2.08 -4.14 -1.17
CA VAL A 67 -3.27 -4.93 -0.81
C VAL A 67 -3.67 -4.68 0.64
N VAL A 68 -2.71 -4.73 1.57
CA VAL A 68 -2.97 -4.46 2.99
C VAL A 68 -3.45 -3.03 3.21
N ALA A 69 -2.87 -2.05 2.51
CA ALA A 69 -3.30 -0.66 2.56
C ALA A 69 -4.75 -0.48 2.05
N LEU A 70 -5.13 -1.16 0.96
CA LEU A 70 -6.49 -1.15 0.42
C LEU A 70 -7.49 -1.75 1.41
N LEU A 71 -7.15 -2.87 2.05
CA LEU A 71 -8.00 -3.48 3.08
C LEU A 71 -8.19 -2.54 4.26
N ILE A 72 -7.11 -1.94 4.78
CA ILE A 72 -7.21 -1.00 5.90
C ILE A 72 -7.99 0.25 5.51
N ALA A 73 -7.77 0.81 4.32
CA ALA A 73 -8.53 1.96 3.82
C ALA A 73 -10.03 1.62 3.67
N GLY A 74 -10.36 0.42 3.18
CA GLY A 74 -11.74 -0.08 3.10
C GLY A 74 -12.40 -0.26 4.47
N LEU A 75 -11.67 -0.79 5.46
CA LEU A 75 -12.14 -0.84 6.85
C LEU A 75 -12.30 0.55 7.46
N ALA A 76 -11.39 1.49 7.15
CA ALA A 76 -11.45 2.86 7.63
C ALA A 76 -12.69 3.61 7.11
N LEU A 77 -13.18 3.30 5.89
CA LEU A 77 -14.45 3.85 5.39
C LEU A 77 -15.66 3.48 6.27
N ARG A 78 -15.63 2.29 6.88
CA ARG A 78 -16.74 1.80 7.72
C ARG A 78 -16.65 2.25 9.17
N LEU A 79 -15.43 2.51 9.64
CA LEU A 79 -15.14 2.70 11.08
C LEU A 79 -14.71 4.13 11.44
N SER A 80 -14.34 4.97 10.49
CA SER A 80 -13.78 6.31 10.74
C SER A 80 -14.68 7.43 10.22
N ASP A 81 -14.89 8.47 11.02
CA ASP A 81 -15.59 9.71 10.61
C ASP A 81 -14.74 10.55 9.63
N GLY A 82 -13.45 10.24 9.47
CA GLY A 82 -12.50 10.97 8.62
C GLY A 82 -12.62 10.66 7.11
N ARG A 83 -13.83 10.78 6.55
CA ARG A 83 -14.15 10.39 5.16
C ARG A 83 -13.22 10.99 4.10
N ALA A 84 -12.77 12.23 4.29
CA ALA A 84 -11.89 12.90 3.33
C ALA A 84 -10.51 12.24 3.21
N LEU A 85 -9.90 11.86 4.35
CA LEU A 85 -8.58 11.21 4.35
C LEU A 85 -8.67 9.83 3.69
N THR A 86 -9.72 9.08 4.01
CA THR A 86 -9.94 7.75 3.43
C THR A 86 -10.20 7.82 1.92
N TYR A 87 -10.93 8.83 1.45
CA TYR A 87 -11.13 9.05 0.02
C TYR A 87 -9.82 9.34 -0.71
N ILE A 88 -8.98 10.22 -0.16
CA ILE A 88 -7.66 10.54 -0.74
C ILE A 88 -6.79 9.27 -0.81
N SER A 89 -6.75 8.50 0.28
CA SER A 89 -6.01 7.22 0.30
C SER A 89 -6.51 6.26 -0.76
N LEU A 90 -7.83 6.15 -0.96
CA LEU A 90 -8.40 5.27 -2.00
C LEU A 90 -8.09 5.76 -3.42
N VAL A 91 -8.20 7.07 -3.68
CA VAL A 91 -7.86 7.66 -4.99
C VAL A 91 -6.40 7.41 -5.35
N LEU A 92 -5.50 7.33 -4.37
CA LEU A 92 -4.08 7.04 -4.58
C LEU A 92 -3.75 5.54 -4.61
N LEU A 93 -4.49 4.71 -3.86
CA LEU A 93 -4.27 3.26 -3.80
C LEU A 93 -4.91 2.50 -4.96
N VAL A 94 -6.07 2.94 -5.46
CA VAL A 94 -6.78 2.27 -6.57
C VAL A 94 -5.93 2.24 -7.85
N PRO A 95 -5.31 3.36 -8.30
CA PRO A 95 -4.41 3.34 -9.45
C PRO A 95 -3.21 2.41 -9.24
N LEU A 96 -2.64 2.42 -8.03
CA LEU A 96 -1.51 1.55 -7.69
C LEU A 96 -1.91 0.07 -7.79
N GLY A 97 -3.09 -0.29 -7.27
CA GLY A 97 -3.66 -1.63 -7.41
C GLY A 97 -3.92 -2.01 -8.87
N MET A 98 -4.40 -1.08 -9.69
CA MET A 98 -4.60 -1.29 -11.14
C MET A 98 -3.28 -1.55 -11.87
N ILE A 99 -2.19 -0.88 -11.49
CA ILE A 99 -0.86 -1.14 -12.06
C ILE A 99 -0.43 -2.57 -11.75
N TYR A 100 -0.52 -2.99 -10.48
CA TYR A 100 -0.18 -4.36 -10.09
C TYR A 100 -1.05 -5.41 -10.79
N ALA A 101 -2.36 -5.18 -10.86
CA ALA A 101 -3.29 -6.07 -11.56
C ALA A 101 -2.94 -6.17 -13.06
N GLY A 102 -2.65 -5.04 -13.72
CA GLY A 102 -2.22 -5.01 -15.11
C GLY A 102 -0.92 -5.78 -15.34
N LEU A 103 0.07 -5.61 -14.47
CA LEU A 103 1.35 -6.32 -14.57
C LEU A 103 1.19 -7.84 -14.40
N ILE A 104 0.32 -8.29 -13.48
CA ILE A 104 0.01 -9.72 -13.33
C ILE A 104 -0.66 -10.25 -14.59
N VAL A 105 -1.66 -9.54 -15.13
CA VAL A 105 -2.37 -9.96 -16.34
C VAL A 105 -1.41 -10.06 -17.53
N ILE A 106 -0.52 -9.08 -17.72
CA ILE A 106 0.50 -9.11 -18.76
C ILE A 106 1.43 -10.31 -18.55
N GLY A 107 1.84 -10.59 -17.30
CA GLY A 107 2.71 -11.73 -16.98
C GLY A 107 2.07 -13.08 -17.24
N GLU A 108 0.76 -13.24 -17.01
CA GLU A 108 0.01 -14.47 -17.31
C GLU A 108 -0.25 -14.66 -18.82
N LEU A 109 -0.19 -13.58 -19.61
CA LEU A 109 -0.42 -13.59 -21.06
C LEU A 109 0.87 -13.73 -21.88
N ALA A 110 2.04 -13.59 -21.25
CA ALA A 110 3.36 -13.63 -21.89
C ALA A 110 3.99 -15.02 -21.79
#